data_AF-A0A3M7M9A2-F1
#
_entry.id   AF-A0A3M7M9A2-F1
#
_cell.length_a   1.000
_cell.length_b   1.000
_cell.length_c   1.000
_cell.angle_alpha   90.00
_cell.angle_beta   90.00
_cell.angle_gamma   90.00
#
_symmetry.space_group_name_H-M   'P 1'
#
loop_
_entity.id
_entity.type
_entity.pdbx_description
1 polymer ?
#
loop_
_entity_poly.entity_id
_entity_poly.type
_entity_poly.pdbx_seq_one_letter_code
_entity_poly.pdbx_strand_id
1 'polypeptide(L)'
;MKYLNFIPFIMIGVAAAAVPMFEDKCFRNNLTATAPMPYPNSLDGFKHSKLYQELGMNARKLPGYRTVAYNAKCGFVSRNNEPAMLSSYDPAGCASMCDSCNWCESFNISIQREPSADVTYDCHDPEAVAITKCILYSLPLTRQDCTYFYTNHGPSDNDFISVVRASNGT
;
A
#
# COMPACT_ATOMS: atom_id res chain seq x y z
N MET A 1 30.13 75.62 -9.21
CA MET A 1 30.76 74.60 -10.09
C MET A 1 31.65 73.73 -9.20
N LYS A 2 31.51 72.41 -9.01
CA LYS A 2 30.78 71.33 -9.70
C LYS A 2 30.49 70.17 -8.71
N TYR A 3 29.23 69.75 -8.69
CA TYR A 3 28.61 68.42 -8.53
C TYR A 3 29.10 67.39 -7.49
N LEU A 4 28.20 67.13 -6.53
CA LEU A 4 28.02 65.88 -5.76
C LEU A 4 27.81 64.69 -6.72
N ASN A 5 28.59 63.63 -6.56
CA ASN A 5 28.35 62.33 -7.22
C ASN A 5 27.31 61.53 -6.41
N PHE A 6 26.07 61.48 -6.90
CA PHE A 6 25.07 60.50 -6.48
C PHE A 6 25.32 59.18 -7.24
N ILE A 7 25.66 58.11 -6.52
CA ILE A 7 25.68 56.75 -7.07
C ILE A 7 24.24 56.20 -6.94
N PRO A 8 23.57 55.83 -8.05
CA PRO A 8 22.24 55.26 -7.96
C PRO A 8 22.34 53.81 -7.49
N PHE A 9 21.71 53.49 -6.35
CA PHE A 9 21.41 52.11 -5.97
C PHE A 9 20.39 51.56 -6.96
N ILE A 10 20.85 50.75 -7.91
CA ILE A 10 19.98 49.96 -8.78
C ILE A 10 19.43 48.82 -7.92
N MET A 11 18.20 48.98 -7.44
CA MET A 11 17.40 47.87 -6.90
C MET A 11 17.04 46.96 -8.07
N ILE A 12 17.87 45.95 -8.33
CA ILE A 12 17.51 44.84 -9.22
C ILE A 12 16.47 44.02 -8.46
N GLY A 13 15.19 44.33 -8.69
CA GLY A 13 14.10 43.47 -8.27
C GLY A 13 14.26 42.13 -8.99
N VAL A 14 14.64 41.09 -8.25
CA VAL A 14 14.57 39.72 -8.75
C VAL A 14 13.08 39.39 -8.82
N ALA A 15 12.51 39.42 -10.02
CA ALA A 15 11.18 38.89 -10.25
C ALA A 15 11.22 37.41 -9.83
N ALA A 16 10.55 37.07 -8.74
CA ALA A 16 10.27 35.68 -8.40
C ALA A 16 9.41 35.12 -9.54
N ALA A 17 10.01 34.32 -10.41
CA ALA A 17 9.26 33.54 -11.37
C ALA A 17 8.29 32.67 -10.57
N ALA A 18 6.98 32.92 -10.71
CA ALA A 18 5.98 32.03 -10.17
C ALA A 18 6.20 30.67 -10.82
N VAL A 19 6.69 29.69 -10.04
CA VAL A 19 6.70 28.30 -10.46
C VAL A 19 5.22 27.95 -10.69
N PRO A 20 4.80 27.57 -11.90
CA PRO A 20 3.43 27.14 -12.10
C PRO A 20 3.22 25.94 -11.18
N MET A 21 2.32 26.09 -10.20
CA MET A 21 1.80 24.94 -9.46
C MET A 21 1.10 24.09 -10.51
N PHE A 22 1.76 23.03 -10.97
CA PHE A 22 1.07 21.97 -11.67
C PHE A 22 0.02 21.47 -10.68
N GLU A 23 -1.26 21.70 -10.99
CA GLU A 23 -2.35 21.19 -10.17
C GLU A 23 -2.27 19.67 -10.25
N ASP A 24 -1.70 19.06 -9.22
CA ASP A 24 -1.66 17.61 -9.09
C ASP A 24 -3.12 17.16 -8.98
N LYS A 25 -3.66 16.67 -10.10
CA LYS A 25 -5.06 16.22 -10.18
C LYS A 25 -5.31 14.96 -9.35
N CYS A 26 -4.24 14.32 -8.85
CA CYS A 26 -4.33 13.20 -7.94
C CYS A 26 -4.51 13.68 -6.51
N PHE A 27 -5.74 13.65 -6.01
CA PHE A 27 -6.01 13.90 -4.59
C PHE A 27 -5.40 12.79 -3.73
N ARG A 28 -4.29 13.08 -3.04
CA ARG A 28 -3.59 12.12 -2.18
C ARG A 28 -4.53 11.58 -1.11
N ASN A 29 -4.50 10.28 -0.91
CA ASN A 29 -5.12 9.67 0.25
C ASN A 29 -4.13 9.65 1.42
N ASN A 30 -4.63 9.42 2.64
CA ASN A 30 -3.79 9.40 3.84
C ASN A 30 -3.12 8.03 4.07
N LEU A 31 -2.94 7.21 3.04
CA LEU A 31 -2.28 5.92 3.18
C LEU A 31 -0.78 6.10 3.35
N THR A 32 -0.25 5.48 4.41
CA THR A 32 1.19 5.43 4.66
C THR A 32 1.71 4.05 4.33
N ALA A 33 2.85 3.98 3.64
CA ALA A 33 3.51 2.71 3.36
C ALA A 33 3.95 2.03 4.66
N THR A 34 3.56 0.77 4.83
CA THR A 34 3.94 -0.09 5.96
C THR A 34 4.65 -1.36 5.52
N ALA A 35 5.01 -1.43 4.24
CA ALA A 35 5.85 -2.46 3.66
C ALA A 35 6.92 -1.80 2.77
N PRO A 36 8.07 -2.47 2.53
CA PRO A 36 9.10 -1.96 1.65
C PRO A 36 8.57 -1.75 0.23
N MET A 37 8.79 -0.58 -0.36
CA MET A 37 8.40 -0.33 -1.75
C MET A 37 9.28 -1.15 -2.71
N PRO A 38 8.71 -1.81 -3.73
CA PRO A 38 9.50 -2.50 -4.74
C PRO A 38 10.00 -1.48 -5.77
N TYR A 39 11.13 -1.78 -6.41
CA TYR A 39 11.63 -1.01 -7.53
C TYR A 39 11.53 -1.85 -8.83
N PRO A 40 10.88 -1.34 -9.89
CA PRO A 40 10.18 -0.05 -9.99
C PRO A 40 8.82 -0.04 -9.24
N ASN A 41 8.36 1.14 -8.80
CA ASN A 41 7.00 1.34 -8.25
C ASN A 41 5.96 1.22 -9.38
N SER A 42 5.60 -0.02 -9.72
CA SER A 42 4.70 -0.36 -10.82
C SER A 42 3.98 -1.65 -10.51
N LEU A 43 2.88 -1.94 -11.22
CA LEU A 43 2.18 -3.21 -11.12
C LEU A 43 3.13 -4.41 -11.26
N ASP A 44 4.03 -4.37 -12.24
CA ASP A 44 5.00 -5.45 -12.50
C ASP A 44 6.01 -5.61 -11.36
N GLY A 45 6.54 -4.48 -10.85
CA GLY A 45 7.46 -4.48 -9.71
C GLY A 45 6.84 -5.11 -8.47
N PHE A 46 5.57 -4.84 -8.19
CA PHE A 46 4.84 -5.53 -7.09
C PHE A 46 4.62 -7.02 -7.38
N LYS A 47 4.24 -7.39 -8.61
CA LYS A 47 4.01 -8.80 -9.01
C LYS A 47 5.27 -9.66 -8.93
N HIS A 48 6.45 -9.08 -9.18
CA HIS A 48 7.71 -9.82 -9.26
C HIS A 48 8.71 -9.48 -8.14
N SER A 49 8.29 -8.73 -7.12
CA SER A 49 9.15 -8.37 -5.98
C SER A 49 9.69 -9.60 -5.24
N LYS A 50 11.01 -9.74 -5.25
CA LYS A 50 11.74 -10.72 -4.42
C LYS A 50 11.61 -10.42 -2.92
N LEU A 51 11.58 -9.14 -2.55
CA LEU A 51 11.37 -8.72 -1.16
C LEU A 51 10.07 -9.30 -0.57
N TYR A 52 8.99 -9.25 -1.34
CA TYR A 52 7.70 -9.80 -0.89
C TYR A 52 7.68 -11.32 -0.90
N GLN A 53 8.41 -11.94 -1.83
CA GLN A 53 8.59 -13.38 -1.84
C GLN A 53 9.31 -13.84 -0.55
N GLU A 54 10.38 -13.14 -0.16
CA GLU A 54 11.15 -13.41 1.05
C GLU A 54 10.32 -13.17 2.32
N LEU A 55 9.57 -12.06 2.41
CA LEU A 55 8.68 -11.81 3.55
C LEU A 55 7.63 -12.91 3.71
N GLY A 56 6.99 -13.32 2.61
CA GLY A 56 5.99 -14.38 2.63
C GLY A 56 6.58 -15.74 3.03
N MET A 57 7.78 -16.08 2.53
CA MET A 57 8.45 -17.35 2.87
C MET A 57 9.03 -17.34 4.29
N ASN A 58 9.56 -16.23 4.76
CA ASN A 58 10.19 -16.19 6.09
C ASN A 58 9.19 -15.98 7.22
N ALA A 59 7.88 -15.93 6.92
CA ALA A 59 6.84 -15.92 7.92
C ALA A 59 6.95 -17.15 8.83
N ARG A 60 7.24 -16.90 10.11
CA ARG A 60 7.39 -17.94 11.12
C ARG A 60 6.11 -18.75 11.23
N LYS A 61 6.23 -20.08 11.33
CA LYS A 61 5.11 -20.94 11.72
C LYS A 61 4.62 -20.53 13.11
N LEU A 62 3.34 -20.21 13.21
CA LEU A 62 2.71 -19.78 14.44
C LEU A 62 2.21 -21.00 15.23
N PRO A 63 2.62 -21.17 16.50
CA PRO A 63 2.07 -22.20 17.36
C PRO A 63 0.55 -22.05 17.53
N GLY A 64 -0.19 -23.17 17.54
CA GLY A 64 -1.67 -23.16 17.68
C GLY A 64 -2.43 -22.89 16.38
N TYR A 65 -1.73 -22.47 15.34
CA TYR A 65 -2.30 -22.01 14.09
C TYR A 65 -1.97 -22.96 12.92
N ARG A 66 -2.90 -23.13 11.98
CA ARG A 66 -2.74 -24.01 10.81
C ARG A 66 -2.76 -23.21 9.51
N THR A 67 -1.59 -23.03 8.92
CA THR A 67 -1.46 -22.36 7.62
C THR A 67 -2.22 -23.09 6.51
N VAL A 68 -3.11 -22.37 5.82
CA VAL A 68 -3.91 -22.86 4.68
C VAL A 68 -3.40 -22.37 3.34
N ALA A 69 -2.76 -21.20 3.31
CA ALA A 69 -1.96 -20.73 2.19
C ALA A 69 -0.69 -20.03 2.69
N TYR A 70 0.41 -20.26 1.97
CA TYR A 70 1.72 -19.80 2.35
C TYR A 70 2.39 -19.09 1.19
N ASN A 71 2.88 -17.86 1.44
CA ASN A 71 3.41 -16.95 0.41
C ASN A 71 2.53 -16.89 -0.85
N ALA A 72 1.21 -16.86 -0.65
CA ALA A 72 0.26 -16.85 -1.74
C ALA A 72 0.21 -15.48 -2.41
N LYS A 73 -0.33 -15.47 -3.63
CA LYS A 73 -0.54 -14.28 -4.46
C LYS A 73 -2.02 -13.87 -4.51
N CYS A 74 -2.79 -14.28 -3.49
CA CYS A 74 -4.21 -14.00 -3.37
C CYS A 74 -4.56 -13.51 -1.96
N GLY A 75 -5.58 -12.66 -1.85
CA GLY A 75 -6.32 -12.39 -0.63
C GLY A 75 -7.44 -13.40 -0.43
N PHE A 76 -7.94 -13.43 0.79
CA PHE A 76 -9.00 -14.34 1.20
C PHE A 76 -10.35 -13.64 1.24
N VAL A 77 -11.37 -14.29 0.68
CA VAL A 77 -12.75 -13.81 0.70
C VAL A 77 -13.54 -14.74 1.61
N SER A 78 -13.95 -14.24 2.78
CA SER A 78 -14.85 -14.93 3.69
C SER A 78 -15.78 -13.91 4.34
N ARG A 79 -16.98 -14.37 4.73
CA ARG A 79 -17.98 -13.51 5.39
C ARG A 79 -17.44 -13.07 6.75
N ASN A 80 -17.86 -11.88 7.19
CA ASN A 80 -17.53 -11.28 8.49
C ASN A 80 -16.01 -11.21 8.71
N ASN A 81 -15.40 -10.22 8.08
CA ASN A 81 -13.98 -9.95 8.23
C ASN A 81 -13.74 -8.50 8.67
N GLU A 82 -12.63 -8.29 9.38
CA GLU A 82 -12.21 -6.97 9.82
C GLU A 82 -10.75 -6.74 9.37
N PRO A 83 -10.51 -5.77 8.47
CA PRO A 83 -9.17 -5.42 8.05
C PRO A 83 -8.50 -4.47 9.06
N ALA A 84 -7.25 -4.76 9.38
CA ALA A 84 -6.35 -3.90 10.13
C ALA A 84 -5.08 -3.63 9.32
N MET A 85 -4.49 -2.45 9.49
CA MET A 85 -3.17 -2.12 8.96
C MET A 85 -2.13 -2.32 10.06
N LEU A 86 -1.08 -3.07 9.74
CA LEU A 86 0.08 -3.20 10.60
C LEU A 86 1.15 -2.21 10.16
N SER A 87 2.01 -1.79 11.09
CA SER A 87 3.17 -0.93 10.81
C SER A 87 4.28 -1.64 10.04
N SER A 88 4.28 -2.98 10.05
CA SER A 88 5.23 -3.83 9.32
C SER A 88 4.64 -5.23 9.11
N TYR A 89 5.28 -6.04 8.27
CA TYR A 89 4.90 -7.44 8.04
C TYR A 89 5.23 -8.31 9.26
N ASP A 90 4.26 -8.43 10.19
CA ASP A 90 4.38 -9.19 11.44
C ASP A 90 3.25 -10.21 11.60
N PRO A 91 3.46 -11.47 11.18
CA PRO A 91 2.49 -12.55 11.37
C PRO A 91 2.14 -12.81 12.84
N ALA A 92 3.07 -12.64 13.77
CA ALA A 92 2.82 -12.87 15.19
C ALA A 92 1.97 -11.75 15.80
N GLY A 93 2.19 -10.50 15.37
CA GLY A 93 1.31 -9.38 15.69
C GLY A 93 -0.10 -9.59 15.17
N CYS A 94 -0.26 -10.04 13.91
CA CYS A 94 -1.58 -10.34 13.34
C CYS A 94 -2.30 -11.48 14.09
N ALA A 95 -1.57 -12.53 14.47
CA ALA A 95 -2.10 -13.60 15.32
C ALA A 95 -2.55 -13.08 16.69
N SER A 96 -1.73 -12.24 17.32
CA SER A 96 -2.06 -11.64 18.62
C SER A 96 -3.33 -10.78 18.54
N MET A 97 -3.57 -10.10 17.42
CA MET A 97 -4.83 -9.40 17.18
C MET A 97 -6.01 -10.36 17.11
N CYS A 98 -5.89 -11.46 16.35
CA CYS A 98 -6.92 -12.49 16.28
C CYS A 98 -7.21 -13.10 17.66
N ASP A 99 -6.17 -13.49 18.40
CA ASP A 99 -6.29 -14.08 19.74
C ASP A 99 -6.97 -13.13 20.76
N SER A 100 -6.87 -11.82 20.55
CA SER A 100 -7.53 -10.81 21.39
C SER A 100 -9.01 -10.61 21.07
N CYS A 101 -9.48 -11.14 19.94
CA CYS A 101 -10.86 -11.04 19.47
C CYS A 101 -11.57 -12.39 19.61
N ASN A 102 -12.47 -12.52 20.58
CA ASN A 102 -13.20 -13.78 20.85
C ASN A 102 -13.98 -14.34 19.65
N TRP A 103 -14.23 -13.54 18.61
CA TRP A 103 -14.92 -13.96 17.39
C TRP A 103 -13.96 -14.40 16.28
N CYS A 104 -12.67 -14.13 16.40
CA CYS A 104 -11.69 -14.42 15.35
C CYS A 104 -11.29 -15.90 15.38
N GLU A 105 -11.45 -16.56 14.25
CA GLU A 105 -11.15 -17.99 14.07
C GLU A 105 -9.94 -18.21 13.17
N SER A 106 -9.55 -17.19 12.39
CA SER A 106 -8.44 -17.24 11.45
C SER A 106 -8.08 -15.84 10.96
N PHE A 107 -6.92 -15.71 10.32
CA PHE A 107 -6.50 -14.44 9.76
C PHE A 107 -5.68 -14.60 8.48
N ASN A 108 -5.54 -13.51 7.74
CA ASN A 108 -4.60 -13.38 6.64
C ASN A 108 -3.71 -12.16 6.84
N ILE A 109 -2.40 -12.35 6.72
CA ILE A 109 -1.45 -11.24 6.58
C ILE A 109 -0.94 -11.19 5.15
N SER A 110 -0.92 -10.00 4.54
CA SER A 110 -0.49 -9.79 3.16
C SER A 110 0.11 -8.39 2.94
N ILE A 111 0.86 -8.24 1.85
CA ILE A 111 1.29 -6.95 1.32
C ILE A 111 0.41 -6.61 0.12
N GLN A 112 -0.17 -5.40 0.11
CA GLN A 112 -1.06 -4.94 -0.95
C GLN A 112 -0.49 -3.71 -1.65
N ARG A 113 -0.56 -3.70 -2.98
CA ARG A 113 -0.37 -2.49 -3.80
C ARG A 113 -1.67 -1.68 -3.70
N GLU A 114 -1.62 -0.50 -3.11
CA GLU A 114 -2.76 0.41 -3.03
C GLU A 114 -2.41 1.74 -3.69
N PRO A 115 -3.39 2.46 -4.29
CA PRO A 115 -3.11 3.76 -4.89
C PRO A 115 -2.79 4.77 -3.79
N SER A 116 -1.84 5.68 -4.01
CA SER A 116 -1.51 6.76 -3.05
C SER A 116 -2.45 7.97 -3.15
N ALA A 117 -3.39 7.93 -4.10
CA ALA A 117 -4.36 8.96 -4.37
C ALA A 117 -5.66 8.35 -4.87
N ASP A 118 -6.73 9.13 -4.87
CA ASP A 118 -8.01 8.71 -5.42
C ASP A 118 -7.90 8.49 -6.94
N VAL A 119 -8.37 7.33 -7.39
CA VAL A 119 -8.32 6.93 -8.81
C VAL A 119 -9.55 7.49 -9.52
N THR A 120 -9.34 8.43 -10.43
CA THR A 120 -10.39 9.20 -11.12
C THR A 120 -10.10 9.35 -12.61
N TYR A 121 -11.03 9.91 -13.38
CA TYR A 121 -10.83 10.23 -14.80
C TYR A 121 -9.67 11.21 -15.09
N ASP A 122 -9.17 11.90 -14.06
CA ASP A 122 -8.04 12.81 -14.17
C ASP A 122 -6.77 12.26 -13.47
N CYS A 123 -6.90 11.11 -12.80
CA CYS A 123 -5.82 10.44 -12.06
C CYS A 123 -5.98 8.92 -12.20
N HIS A 124 -5.51 8.37 -13.33
CA HIS A 124 -5.76 6.97 -13.69
C HIS A 124 -4.84 5.97 -12.95
N ASP A 125 -3.52 6.15 -12.98
CA ASP A 125 -2.57 5.25 -12.27
C ASP A 125 -1.65 6.10 -11.37
N PRO A 126 -2.14 6.58 -10.21
CA PRO A 126 -1.28 7.27 -9.26
C PRO A 126 -0.14 6.37 -8.78
N GLU A 127 0.90 6.96 -8.21
CA GLU A 127 1.93 6.18 -7.53
C GLU A 127 1.31 5.21 -6.52
N ALA A 128 1.85 4.01 -6.41
CA ALA A 128 1.37 3.06 -5.42
C ALA A 128 2.07 3.24 -4.07
N VAL A 129 1.39 2.79 -3.02
CA VAL A 129 1.96 2.51 -1.70
C VAL A 129 1.87 1.01 -1.41
N ALA A 130 2.86 0.49 -0.68
CA ALA A 130 2.87 -0.89 -0.21
C ALA A 130 2.38 -0.93 1.24
N ILE A 131 1.27 -1.62 1.48
CA ILE A 131 0.64 -1.69 2.80
C ILE A 131 0.62 -3.13 3.29
N THR A 132 1.03 -3.34 4.53
CA THR A 132 0.79 -4.59 5.24
C THR A 132 -0.64 -4.59 5.80
N LYS A 133 -1.47 -5.51 5.30
CA LYS A 133 -2.81 -5.76 5.84
C LYS A 133 -2.85 -7.04 6.66
N CYS A 134 -3.48 -6.97 7.81
CA CYS A 134 -3.88 -8.10 8.65
C CYS A 134 -5.41 -8.14 8.63
N ILE A 135 -6.01 -9.18 8.04
CA ILE A 135 -7.46 -9.32 7.95
C ILE A 135 -7.87 -10.46 8.87
N LEU A 136 -8.73 -10.17 9.83
CA LEU A 136 -9.30 -11.13 10.77
C LEU A 136 -10.60 -11.69 10.22
N TYR A 137 -10.86 -12.98 10.41
CA TYR A 137 -12.07 -13.65 9.90
C TYR A 137 -12.77 -14.39 11.02
N SER A 138 -14.11 -14.31 11.05
CA SER A 138 -14.92 -15.00 12.06
C SER A 138 -15.17 -16.49 11.77
N LEU A 139 -14.52 -17.04 10.74
CA LEU A 139 -14.66 -18.41 10.29
C LEU A 139 -13.27 -18.94 9.91
N PRO A 140 -12.96 -20.22 10.14
CA PRO A 140 -11.70 -20.79 9.70
C PRO A 140 -11.51 -20.68 8.18
N LEU A 141 -10.41 -20.09 7.74
CA LEU A 141 -10.06 -20.04 6.32
C LEU A 141 -9.75 -21.44 5.77
N THR A 142 -10.04 -21.62 4.49
CA THR A 142 -9.63 -22.77 3.68
C THR A 142 -8.83 -22.29 2.48
N ARG A 143 -8.12 -23.21 1.79
CA ARG A 143 -7.36 -22.84 0.59
C ARG A 143 -8.27 -22.28 -0.51
N GLN A 144 -9.52 -22.75 -0.57
CA GLN A 144 -10.51 -22.33 -1.55
C GLN A 144 -10.92 -20.87 -1.39
N ASP A 145 -10.75 -20.29 -0.20
CA ASP A 145 -11.09 -18.89 0.07
C ASP A 145 -10.05 -17.91 -0.50
N CYS A 146 -8.84 -18.39 -0.84
CA CYS A 146 -7.78 -17.59 -1.47
C CYS A 146 -8.03 -17.44 -2.97
N THR A 147 -8.86 -16.46 -3.34
CA THR A 147 -9.36 -16.28 -4.72
C THR A 147 -9.01 -14.94 -5.34
N TYR A 148 -8.70 -13.94 -4.51
CA TYR A 148 -8.63 -12.56 -4.94
C TYR A 148 -7.18 -12.14 -5.25
N PHE A 149 -6.79 -12.03 -6.51
CA PHE A 149 -5.40 -11.73 -6.90
C PHE A 149 -5.15 -10.23 -7.13
N TYR A 150 -6.15 -9.52 -7.68
CA TYR A 150 -6.09 -8.11 -8.06
C TYR A 150 -7.47 -7.46 -8.12
N THR A 151 -7.56 -6.15 -7.87
CA THR A 151 -8.76 -5.31 -8.10
C THR A 151 -8.36 -4.16 -9.01
N ASN A 152 -9.25 -3.85 -9.95
CA ASN A 152 -9.18 -2.62 -10.72
C ASN A 152 -9.92 -1.52 -9.96
N HIS A 153 -9.25 -0.38 -9.81
CA HIS A 153 -9.80 0.83 -9.24
C HIS A 153 -9.95 1.86 -10.34
N GLY A 154 -10.94 2.73 -10.21
CA GLY A 154 -11.18 3.83 -11.14
C GLY A 154 -12.37 3.61 -12.07
N PRO A 155 -12.68 4.63 -12.87
CA PRO A 155 -13.79 4.58 -13.83
C PRO A 155 -13.55 3.64 -15.02
N SER A 156 -12.28 3.30 -15.33
CA SER A 156 -11.94 2.39 -16.43
C SER A 156 -11.29 1.10 -15.90
N ASP A 157 -11.46 0.02 -16.67
CA ASP A 157 -11.01 -1.33 -16.27
C ASP A 157 -9.51 -1.48 -16.01
N ASN A 158 -8.67 -0.52 -16.39
CA ASN A 158 -7.20 -0.60 -16.28
C ASN A 158 -6.54 0.66 -15.69
N ASP A 159 -7.27 1.47 -14.93
CA ASP A 159 -6.72 2.70 -14.36
C ASP A 159 -5.65 2.37 -13.31
N PHE A 160 -6.03 1.78 -12.17
CA PHE A 160 -5.07 1.30 -11.19
C PHE A 160 -5.40 -0.13 -10.76
N ILE A 161 -4.40 -1.02 -10.82
CA ILE A 161 -4.57 -2.43 -10.44
C ILE A 161 -3.89 -2.69 -9.08
N SER A 162 -4.68 -2.95 -8.03
CA SER A 162 -4.13 -3.45 -6.77
C SER A 162 -3.75 -4.92 -6.91
N VAL A 163 -2.74 -5.36 -6.15
CA VAL A 163 -2.30 -6.77 -6.14
C VAL A 163 -1.98 -7.20 -4.73
N VAL A 164 -2.20 -8.49 -4.45
CA VAL A 164 -1.88 -9.09 -3.14
C VAL A 164 -0.64 -9.98 -3.26
N ARG A 165 0.32 -9.78 -2.36
CA ARG A 165 1.58 -10.54 -2.26
C ARG A 165 1.86 -10.94 -0.82
N ALA A 166 2.82 -11.85 -0.64
CA ALA A 166 3.23 -12.33 0.67
C ALA A 166 2.05 -12.80 1.54
N SER A 167 1.03 -13.39 0.92
CA SER A 167 -0.20 -13.73 1.64
C SER A 167 0.00 -15.03 2.44
N ASN A 168 -0.17 -14.94 3.76
CA ASN A 168 -0.11 -16.07 4.67
C ASN A 168 -1.44 -16.16 5.41
N GLY A 169 -2.30 -17.08 4.96
CA GLY A 169 -3.61 -17.35 5.55
C GLY A 169 -3.51 -18.52 6.51
N THR A 170 -4.02 -18.34 7.72
CA THR A 170 -3.79 -19.23 8.86
C THR A 170 -5.04 -19.40 9.70
#